data_AF-A0A151U1U9-F1
#
_entry.id   AF-A0A151U1U9-F1
#
_cell.length_a   1.000
_cell.length_b   1.000
_cell.length_c   1.000
_cell.angle_alpha   90.00
_cell.angle_beta   90.00
_cell.angle_gamma   90.00
#
_symmetry.space_group_name_H-M   'P 1'
#
loop_
_entity.id
_entity.type
_entity.pdbx_description
1 polymer ?
#
loop_
_entity_poly.entity_id
_entity_poly.type
_entity_poly.pdbx_seq_one_letter_code
_entity_poly.pdbx_strand_id
1 'polypeptide(L)'
;IDWGPKPFRVLDCWRCESGFGDFVKEQWQNLQVDGRVAFVLKEKLKGLKNILRVWNKQSFDQLDTQIEEASRLAHYLDLKSEEGILCDVDIQLKREWRAKTFHLLSQKESLLFQKSRLRWLREGDANTSFYHACINKRRMRNMVRSVVVNSERHSDPIALKEAFRGFFEMHFKEKSSQRLSLDGVNFKTLSE
;
A
#
# COMPACT_ATOMS: atom_id res chain seq x y z
N ILE A 1 -13.82 8.03 16.54
CA ILE A 1 -14.68 8.25 15.35
C ILE A 1 -14.25 7.26 14.27
N ASP A 2 -15.06 6.24 13.97
CA ASP A 2 -14.72 5.22 12.98
C ASP A 2 -15.12 5.66 11.57
N TRP A 3 -14.15 6.04 10.75
CA TRP A 3 -14.33 6.39 9.34
C TRP A 3 -14.26 5.19 8.38
N GLY A 4 -14.22 3.97 8.94
CA GLY A 4 -14.11 2.72 8.20
C GLY A 4 -12.65 2.31 7.93
N PRO A 5 -12.46 1.12 7.33
CA PRO A 5 -11.15 0.56 7.11
C PRO A 5 -10.37 1.37 6.07
N LYS A 6 -9.08 1.57 6.33
CA LYS A 6 -8.17 2.23 5.39
C LYS A 6 -8.17 1.49 4.03
N PRO A 7 -8.33 2.21 2.90
CA PRO A 7 -8.23 1.61 1.58
C PRO A 7 -6.89 0.92 1.39
N PHE A 8 -6.90 -0.27 0.80
CA PHE A 8 -5.68 -0.94 0.40
C PHE A 8 -5.03 -0.20 -0.77
N ARG A 9 -3.71 -0.05 -0.70
CA ARG A 9 -2.89 0.55 -1.75
C ARG A 9 -1.62 -0.27 -1.87
N VAL A 10 -1.22 -0.55 -3.10
CA VAL A 10 0.10 -1.11 -3.39
C VAL A 10 1.14 -0.02 -3.14
N LEU A 11 2.22 -0.34 -2.45
CA LEU A 11 3.30 0.59 -2.18
C LEU A 11 4.44 0.38 -3.16
N ASP A 12 5.03 1.47 -3.64
CA ASP A 12 6.09 1.40 -4.66
C ASP A 12 7.36 0.76 -4.08
N CYS A 13 7.66 1.02 -2.79
CA CYS A 13 8.77 0.39 -2.07
C CYS A 13 8.70 -1.14 -2.05
N TRP A 14 7.51 -1.74 -2.14
CA TRP A 14 7.37 -3.20 -2.21
C TRP A 14 8.04 -3.79 -3.44
N ARG A 15 7.99 -3.07 -4.57
CA ARG A 15 8.57 -3.54 -5.84
C ARG A 15 10.10 -3.54 -5.83
N CYS A 16 10.70 -2.78 -4.93
CA CYS A 16 12.15 -2.71 -4.75
C CYS A 16 12.65 -3.73 -3.72
N GLU A 17 11.76 -4.36 -2.94
CA GLU A 17 12.14 -5.36 -1.96
C GLU A 17 12.49 -6.68 -2.65
N SER A 18 13.67 -7.22 -2.32
CA SER A 18 14.12 -8.50 -2.86
C SER A 18 13.13 -9.61 -2.52
N GLY A 19 12.73 -10.40 -3.52
CA GLY A 19 11.80 -11.52 -3.34
C GLY A 19 10.32 -11.13 -3.33
N PHE A 20 9.94 -9.85 -3.42
CA PHE A 20 8.53 -9.45 -3.49
C PHE A 20 7.80 -10.05 -4.70
N GLY A 21 8.45 -10.04 -5.87
CA GLY A 21 7.88 -10.59 -7.10
C GLY A 21 7.60 -12.09 -6.99
N ASP A 22 8.58 -12.84 -6.48
CA ASP A 22 8.48 -14.29 -6.28
C ASP A 22 7.42 -14.61 -5.23
N PHE A 23 7.38 -13.87 -4.12
CA PHE A 23 6.35 -13.98 -3.10
C PHE A 23 4.94 -13.79 -3.70
N VAL A 24 4.71 -12.72 -4.47
CA VAL A 24 3.39 -12.47 -5.07
C VAL A 24 3.01 -13.59 -6.04
N LYS A 25 3.97 -14.07 -6.84
CA LYS A 25 3.74 -15.15 -7.80
C LYS A 25 3.35 -16.46 -7.11
N GLU A 26 4.10 -16.83 -6.07
CA GLU A 26 3.84 -18.02 -5.26
C GLU A 26 2.46 -17.95 -4.60
N GLN A 27 2.16 -16.83 -3.92
CA GLN A 27 0.88 -16.64 -3.24
C GLN A 27 -0.29 -16.62 -4.24
N TRP A 28 -0.10 -16.07 -5.44
CA TRP A 28 -1.10 -16.12 -6.49
C TRP A 28 -1.37 -17.55 -6.98
N GLN A 29 -0.34 -18.38 -7.12
CA GLN A 29 -0.47 -19.77 -7.52
C GLN A 29 -1.16 -20.61 -6.43
N ASN A 30 -0.87 -20.34 -5.17
CA ASN A 30 -1.46 -21.06 -4.03
C ASN A 30 -2.95 -20.74 -3.80
N LEU A 31 -3.44 -19.59 -4.29
CA LEU A 31 -4.85 -19.23 -4.21
C LEU A 31 -5.68 -20.04 -5.23
N GLN A 32 -6.25 -21.15 -4.76
CA GLN A 32 -7.21 -21.97 -5.51
C GLN A 32 -8.63 -21.45 -5.28
N VAL A 33 -9.31 -21.07 -6.36
CA VAL A 33 -10.68 -20.57 -6.34
C VAL A 33 -11.39 -21.08 -7.58
N ASP A 34 -12.54 -21.71 -7.39
CA ASP A 34 -13.37 -22.24 -8.47
C ASP A 34 -14.57 -21.32 -8.77
N GLY A 35 -15.05 -21.38 -10.01
CA GLY A 35 -16.23 -20.66 -10.47
C GLY A 35 -16.03 -19.94 -11.80
N ARG A 36 -16.93 -19.00 -12.10
CA ARG A 36 -16.83 -18.19 -13.33
C ARG A 36 -15.56 -17.34 -13.31
N VAL A 37 -14.93 -17.13 -14.48
CA VAL A 37 -13.65 -16.41 -14.62
C VAL A 37 -13.62 -15.08 -13.85
N ALA A 38 -14.67 -14.25 -13.98
CA ALA A 38 -14.74 -12.97 -13.27
C ALA A 38 -14.82 -13.12 -11.73
N PHE A 39 -15.50 -14.17 -11.25
CA PHE A 39 -15.58 -14.48 -9.82
C PHE A 39 -14.23 -14.96 -9.28
N VAL A 40 -13.58 -15.88 -10.00
CA VAL A 40 -12.24 -16.40 -9.67
C VAL A 40 -11.25 -15.25 -9.57
N LEU A 41 -11.19 -14.37 -10.58
CA LEU A 41 -10.31 -13.21 -10.57
C LEU A 41 -10.56 -12.29 -9.36
N LYS A 42 -11.84 -11.98 -9.09
CA LYS A 42 -12.24 -11.11 -7.97
C LYS A 42 -11.84 -11.69 -6.61
N GLU A 43 -12.11 -12.97 -6.37
CA GLU A 43 -11.75 -13.60 -5.08
C GLU A 43 -10.24 -13.83 -4.96
N LYS A 44 -9.50 -14.16 -6.03
CA LYS A 44 -8.03 -14.23 -5.99
C LYS A 44 -7.40 -12.88 -5.66
N LEU A 45 -7.86 -11.79 -6.28
CA LEU A 45 -7.39 -10.44 -5.95
C LEU A 45 -7.71 -10.05 -4.50
N LYS A 46 -8.88 -10.44 -3.99
CA LYS A 46 -9.28 -10.21 -2.59
C LYS A 46 -8.41 -11.02 -1.61
N GLY A 47 -8.10 -12.27 -1.92
CA GLY A 47 -7.18 -13.11 -1.16
C GLY A 47 -5.78 -12.52 -1.13
N LEU A 48 -5.23 -12.19 -2.31
CA LEU A 48 -3.91 -11.58 -2.43
C LEU A 48 -3.82 -10.25 -1.67
N LYS A 49 -4.86 -9.42 -1.71
CA LYS A 49 -4.95 -8.18 -0.90
C LYS A 49 -4.77 -8.45 0.59
N ASN A 50 -5.34 -9.52 1.14
CA ASN A 50 -5.22 -9.83 2.57
C ASN A 50 -3.80 -10.32 2.90
N ILE A 51 -3.22 -11.16 2.05
CA ILE A 51 -1.84 -11.64 2.18
C ILE A 51 -0.86 -10.45 2.18
N LEU A 52 -1.01 -9.55 1.20
CA LEU A 52 -0.18 -8.34 1.09
C LEU A 52 -0.36 -7.39 2.28
N ARG A 53 -1.53 -7.35 2.92
CA ARG A 53 -1.74 -6.56 4.14
C ARG A 53 -0.92 -7.11 5.31
N VAL A 54 -0.89 -8.43 5.47
CA VAL A 54 -0.11 -9.09 6.52
C VAL A 54 1.38 -8.88 6.26
N TRP A 55 1.83 -9.16 5.04
CA TRP A 55 3.22 -8.95 4.63
C TRP A 55 3.66 -7.49 4.84
N ASN A 56 2.83 -6.52 4.44
CA ASN A 56 3.13 -5.12 4.68
C ASN A 56 3.25 -4.78 6.17
N LYS A 57 2.41 -5.37 7.02
CA LYS A 57 2.48 -5.13 8.47
C LYS A 57 3.77 -5.73 9.06
N GLN A 58 4.20 -6.87 8.57
CA GLN A 58 5.43 -7.52 9.06
C GLN A 58 6.68 -6.79 8.58
N SER A 59 6.72 -6.37 7.31
CA SER A 59 7.91 -5.77 6.71
C SER A 59 8.01 -4.25 6.92
N PHE A 60 6.89 -3.52 6.96
CA PHE A 60 6.90 -2.05 6.87
C PHE A 60 6.38 -1.31 8.10
N ASP A 61 5.65 -1.97 9.02
CA ASP A 61 5.07 -1.30 10.19
C ASP A 61 6.15 -0.94 11.24
N GLN A 62 7.32 -1.57 11.15
CA GLN A 62 8.49 -1.32 12.00
C GLN A 62 9.61 -0.55 11.28
N LEU A 63 9.35 0.03 10.09
CA LEU A 63 10.40 0.74 9.33
C LEU A 63 11.12 1.80 10.16
N ASP A 64 10.38 2.61 10.90
CA ASP A 64 10.96 3.68 11.72
C ASP A 64 11.89 3.11 12.81
N THR A 65 11.46 2.05 13.49
CA THR A 65 12.25 1.35 14.51
C THR A 65 13.49 0.68 13.90
N GLN A 66 13.36 0.05 12.73
CA GLN A 66 14.49 -0.57 12.04
C GLN A 66 15.51 0.47 11.57
N ILE A 67 15.06 1.64 11.11
CA ILE A 67 15.95 2.75 10.74
C ILE A 67 16.70 3.24 11.97
N GLU A 68 16.01 3.45 13.09
CA GLU A 68 16.61 3.90 14.34
C GLU A 68 17.65 2.91 14.85
N GLU A 69 17.32 1.62 14.87
CA GLU A 69 18.25 0.56 15.28
C GLU A 69 19.47 0.47 14.36
N ALA A 70 19.27 0.44 13.04
CA ALA A 70 20.36 0.35 12.07
C ALA A 70 21.25 1.60 12.14
N SER A 71 20.67 2.79 12.30
CA SER A 71 21.41 4.05 12.44
C SER A 71 22.20 4.09 13.74
N ARG A 72 21.61 3.61 14.85
CA ARG A 72 22.29 3.52 16.15
C ARG A 72 23.51 2.59 16.08
N LEU A 73 23.38 1.44 15.44
CA LEU A 73 24.49 0.48 15.30
C LEU A 73 25.58 1.00 14.36
N ALA A 74 25.20 1.64 13.25
CA ALA A 74 26.15 2.31 12.37
C ALA A 74 26.91 3.42 13.10
N HIS A 75 26.21 4.25 13.89
CA HIS A 75 26.80 5.33 14.67
C HIS A 75 27.73 4.82 15.78
N TYR A 76 27.35 3.75 16.47
CA TYR A 76 28.22 3.10 17.45
C TYR A 76 29.57 2.67 16.84
N LEU A 77 29.55 2.09 15.64
CA LEU A 77 30.76 1.68 14.92
C LEU A 77 31.54 2.88 14.34
N ASP A 78 30.89 4.03 14.14
CA ASP A 78 31.56 5.29 13.83
C ASP A 78 32.34 5.81 15.04
N LEU A 79 31.71 5.88 16.22
CA LEU A 79 32.38 6.28 17.46
C LEU A 79 33.55 5.34 17.80
N LYS A 80 33.35 4.02 17.70
CA LYS A 80 34.42 3.04 17.93
C LYS A 80 35.62 3.24 16.99
N SER A 81 35.38 3.73 15.76
CA SER A 81 36.46 4.03 14.81
C SER A 81 37.20 5.33 15.10
N GLU A 82 36.60 6.24 15.88
CA GLU A 82 37.26 7.47 16.35
C GLU A 82 38.16 7.18 17.56
N GLU A 83 37.79 6.18 18.38
CA GLU A 83 38.55 5.76 19.57
C GLU A 83 39.78 4.89 19.24
N GLY A 84 39.88 4.34 18.03
CA GLY A 84 41.01 3.49 17.62
C GLY A 84 40.81 2.72 16.31
N ILE A 85 41.69 1.74 16.07
CA ILE A 85 41.65 0.92 14.86
C ILE A 85 40.56 -0.15 14.98
N LEU A 86 39.64 -0.18 14.02
CA LEU A 86 38.64 -1.23 13.89
C LEU A 86 39.27 -2.54 13.43
N CYS A 87 38.80 -3.68 13.96
CA CYS A 87 39.15 -4.98 13.38
C CYS A 87 38.36 -5.24 12.09
N ASP A 88 38.78 -6.23 11.30
CA ASP A 88 38.11 -6.55 10.03
C ASP A 88 36.62 -6.87 10.20
N VAL A 89 36.24 -7.50 11.32
CA VAL A 89 34.85 -7.80 11.66
C VAL A 89 34.05 -6.51 11.89
N ASP A 90 34.60 -5.55 12.62
CA ASP A 90 33.96 -4.25 12.86
C ASP A 90 33.80 -3.46 11.55
N ILE A 91 34.81 -3.50 10.67
CA ILE A 91 34.75 -2.87 9.35
C ILE A 91 33.62 -3.47 8.50
N GLN A 92 33.49 -4.79 8.52
CA GLN A 92 32.43 -5.49 7.79
C GLN A 92 31.05 -5.13 8.35
N LEU A 93 30.86 -5.23 9.67
CA LEU A 93 29.61 -4.85 10.33
C LEU A 93 29.24 -3.39 10.04
N LYS A 94 30.22 -2.49 10.04
CA LYS A 94 30.01 -1.06 9.75
C LYS A 94 29.48 -0.87 8.33
N ARG A 95 30.02 -1.59 7.35
CA ARG A 95 29.52 -1.57 5.96
C ARG A 95 28.09 -2.10 5.88
N GLU A 96 27.81 -3.22 6.55
CA GLU A 96 26.48 -3.84 6.56
C GLU A 96 25.41 -2.94 7.19
N TRP A 97 25.67 -2.37 8.37
CA TRP A 97 24.72 -1.49 9.05
C TRP A 97 24.48 -0.18 8.31
N ARG A 98 25.51 0.36 7.64
CA ARG A 98 25.37 1.53 6.76
C ARG A 98 24.53 1.20 5.51
N ALA A 99 24.82 0.08 4.85
CA ALA A 99 24.03 -0.38 3.71
C ALA A 99 22.56 -0.63 4.09
N LYS A 100 22.32 -1.27 5.25
CA LYS A 100 20.98 -1.48 5.79
C LYS A 100 20.27 -0.17 6.10
N THR A 101 20.95 0.78 6.73
CA THR A 101 20.39 2.12 7.00
C THR A 101 19.98 2.82 5.71
N PHE A 102 20.86 2.82 4.70
CA PHE A 102 20.57 3.42 3.40
C PHE A 102 19.37 2.76 2.70
N HIS A 103 19.32 1.42 2.71
CA HIS A 103 18.19 0.66 2.15
C HIS A 103 16.86 1.03 2.81
N LEU A 104 16.81 1.02 4.14
CA LEU A 104 15.59 1.35 4.90
C LEU A 104 15.15 2.80 4.70
N LEU A 105 16.10 3.75 4.64
CA LEU A 105 15.81 5.15 4.35
C LEU A 105 15.24 5.32 2.94
N SER A 106 15.80 4.63 1.94
CA SER A 106 15.28 4.64 0.57
C SER A 106 13.85 4.11 0.49
N GLN A 107 13.53 3.04 1.23
CA GLN A 107 12.15 2.54 1.31
C GLN A 107 11.19 3.54 1.94
N LYS A 108 11.61 4.17 3.05
CA LYS A 108 10.81 5.20 3.74
C LYS A 108 10.58 6.41 2.84
N GLU A 109 11.59 6.84 2.10
CA GLU A 109 11.49 7.91 1.12
C GLU A 109 10.48 7.56 0.01
N SER A 110 10.62 6.39 -0.62
CA SER A 110 9.68 5.91 -1.65
C SER A 110 8.23 5.89 -1.14
N LEU A 111 8.03 5.43 0.11
CA LEU A 111 6.73 5.41 0.77
C LEU A 111 6.15 6.82 0.96
N LEU A 112 6.96 7.77 1.43
CA LEU A 112 6.55 9.16 1.65
C LEU A 112 6.25 9.87 0.33
N PHE A 113 7.09 9.64 -0.68
CA PHE A 113 6.91 10.14 -2.03
C PHE A 113 5.58 9.69 -2.61
N GLN A 114 5.31 8.39 -2.61
CA GLN A 114 4.04 7.84 -3.11
C GLN A 114 2.82 8.38 -2.34
N LYS A 115 2.92 8.51 -1.00
CA LYS A 115 1.85 9.08 -0.16
C LYS A 115 1.58 10.55 -0.47
N SER A 116 2.62 11.32 -0.76
CA SER A 116 2.52 12.75 -1.07
C SER A 116 1.92 13.02 -2.46
N ARG A 117 2.11 12.09 -3.42
CA ARG A 117 1.68 12.21 -4.84
C ARG A 117 2.29 13.42 -5.55
N LEU A 118 3.51 13.78 -5.16
CA LEU A 118 4.32 14.77 -5.88
C LEU A 118 4.77 14.20 -7.22
N ARG A 119 4.97 15.08 -8.22
CA ARG A 119 5.45 14.69 -9.56
C ARG A 119 6.95 14.85 -9.73
N TRP A 120 7.59 15.69 -8.92
CA TRP A 120 9.02 16.01 -8.95
C TRP A 120 9.44 16.43 -7.54
N LEU A 121 10.60 15.96 -7.04
CA LEU A 121 11.33 16.73 -6.02
C LEU A 121 11.98 17.88 -6.76
N ARG A 122 11.55 19.10 -6.50
CA ARG A 122 12.21 20.28 -7.05
C ARG A 122 13.51 20.61 -6.31
N GLU A 123 13.68 20.08 -5.11
CA GLU A 123 14.80 20.38 -4.22
C GLU A 123 15.22 19.06 -3.55
N GLY A 124 16.44 18.62 -3.83
CA GLY A 124 17.00 17.32 -3.46
C GLY A 124 17.37 17.19 -1.99
N ASP A 125 16.54 17.74 -1.09
CA ASP A 125 16.76 17.64 0.34
C ASP A 125 15.93 16.49 0.92
N ALA A 126 16.54 15.69 1.79
CA ALA A 126 15.94 14.51 2.43
C ALA A 126 14.90 14.90 3.52
N ASN A 127 14.14 15.96 3.27
CA ASN A 127 13.27 16.57 4.24
C ASN A 127 11.92 15.85 4.30
N THR A 128 11.81 14.89 5.21
CA THR A 128 10.54 14.18 5.49
C THR A 128 9.43 15.14 5.96
N SER A 129 9.74 16.27 6.61
CA SER A 129 8.73 17.24 7.07
C SER A 129 7.95 17.86 5.92
N PHE A 130 8.59 18.10 4.78
CA PHE A 130 7.94 18.59 3.57
C PHE A 130 6.92 17.58 3.03
N TYR A 131 7.30 16.29 2.97
CA TYR A 131 6.38 15.22 2.60
C TYR A 131 5.20 15.15 3.57
N HIS A 132 5.46 15.22 4.87
CA HIS A 132 4.40 15.22 5.88
C HIS A 132 3.45 16.41 5.73
N ALA A 133 3.96 17.62 5.48
CA ALA A 133 3.13 18.80 5.23
C ALA A 133 2.23 18.61 3.98
N CYS A 134 2.80 18.11 2.89
CA CYS A 134 2.05 17.81 1.66
C CYS A 134 0.97 16.74 1.87
N ILE A 135 1.32 15.64 2.56
CA ILE A 135 0.40 14.55 2.91
C ILE A 135 -0.74 15.09 3.77
N ASN A 136 -0.44 15.88 4.79
CA ASN A 136 -1.43 16.44 5.72
C ASN A 136 -2.37 17.41 5.00
N LYS A 137 -1.84 18.33 4.18
CA LYS A 137 -2.66 19.22 3.33
C LYS A 137 -3.62 18.44 2.44
N ARG A 138 -3.14 17.35 1.81
CA ARG A 138 -3.96 16.50 0.95
C ARG A 138 -5.02 15.73 1.75
N ARG A 139 -4.68 15.19 2.92
CA ARG A 139 -5.64 14.52 3.81
C ARG A 139 -6.76 15.48 4.21
N MET A 140 -6.41 16.71 4.60
CA MET A 140 -7.38 17.74 4.98
C MET A 140 -8.29 18.14 3.83
N ARG A 141 -7.74 18.31 2.62
CA ARG A 141 -8.52 18.66 1.42
C ARG A 141 -9.47 17.54 0.97
N ASN A 142 -9.01 16.29 1.07
CA ASN A 142 -9.77 15.13 0.58
C ASN A 142 -10.70 14.53 1.65
N MET A 143 -10.70 15.07 2.87
CA MET A 143 -11.59 14.64 3.93
C MET A 143 -13.01 15.11 3.64
N VAL A 144 -13.92 14.16 3.42
CA VAL A 144 -15.35 14.46 3.32
C VAL A 144 -15.85 14.79 4.73
N ARG A 145 -16.13 16.07 4.98
CA ARG A 145 -16.60 16.55 6.30
C ARG A 145 -18.12 16.45 6.46
N SER A 146 -18.84 16.53 5.36
CA SER A 146 -20.30 16.42 5.32
C SER A 146 -20.76 16.08 3.90
N VAL A 147 -21.99 15.59 3.81
CA VAL A 147 -22.71 15.35 2.56
C VAL A 147 -24.10 15.95 2.70
N VAL A 148 -24.70 16.35 1.58
CA VAL A 148 -26.09 16.82 1.54
C VAL A 148 -26.93 15.75 0.84
N VAL A 149 -27.93 15.22 1.52
CA VAL A 149 -28.90 14.24 0.99
C VAL A 149 -30.29 14.84 1.17
N ASN A 150 -31.09 14.91 0.10
CA ASN A 150 -32.45 15.46 0.15
C ASN A 150 -32.53 16.86 0.83
N SER A 151 -31.56 17.72 0.56
CA SER A 151 -31.42 19.07 1.16
C SER A 151 -31.08 19.10 2.66
N GLU A 152 -30.84 17.95 3.29
CA GLU A 152 -30.35 17.85 4.68
C GLU A 152 -28.84 17.59 4.69
N ARG A 153 -28.12 18.27 5.59
CA ARG A 153 -26.67 18.11 5.73
C ARG A 153 -26.34 17.11 6.84
N HIS A 154 -25.66 16.05 6.49
CA HIS A 154 -25.14 15.05 7.42
C HIS A 154 -23.63 15.19 7.58
N SER A 155 -23.14 15.14 8.81
CA SER A 155 -21.70 15.29 9.15
C SER A 155 -21.17 14.17 10.04
N ASP A 156 -22.04 13.38 10.67
CA ASP A 156 -21.60 12.23 11.44
C ASP A 156 -21.15 11.09 10.51
N PRO A 157 -20.14 10.29 10.92
CA PRO A 157 -19.61 9.24 10.06
C PRO A 157 -20.61 8.15 9.69
N ILE A 158 -21.62 7.89 10.52
CA ILE A 158 -22.59 6.82 10.29
C ILE A 158 -23.53 7.25 9.16
N ALA A 159 -24.12 8.44 9.27
CA ALA A 159 -24.97 9.01 8.22
C ALA A 159 -24.19 9.22 6.92
N LEU A 160 -22.92 9.63 6.99
CA LEU A 160 -22.07 9.71 5.80
C LEU A 160 -21.92 8.34 5.11
N LYS A 161 -21.62 7.28 5.86
CA LYS A 161 -21.50 5.92 5.32
C LYS A 161 -22.80 5.45 4.67
N GLU A 162 -23.93 5.64 5.35
CA GLU A 162 -25.25 5.24 4.82
C GLU A 162 -25.63 6.05 3.57
N ALA A 163 -25.38 7.36 3.56
CA ALA A 163 -25.62 8.21 2.40
C ALA A 163 -24.83 7.74 1.16
N PHE A 164 -23.53 7.45 1.32
CA PHE A 164 -22.71 6.92 0.23
C PHE A 164 -23.16 5.53 -0.21
N ARG A 165 -23.46 4.64 0.75
CA ARG A 165 -23.96 3.30 0.45
C ARG A 165 -25.25 3.36 -0.36
N GLY A 166 -26.25 4.10 0.10
CA GLY A 166 -27.54 4.24 -0.57
C GLY A 166 -27.41 4.84 -1.97
N PHE A 167 -26.55 5.86 -2.13
CA PHE A 167 -26.25 6.44 -3.44
C PHE A 167 -25.71 5.40 -4.43
N PHE A 168 -24.65 4.66 -4.05
CA PHE A 168 -24.04 3.69 -4.95
C PHE A 168 -24.89 2.43 -5.14
N GLU A 169 -25.62 1.99 -4.12
CA GLU A 169 -26.56 0.87 -4.21
C GLU A 169 -27.65 1.18 -5.24
N MET A 170 -28.23 2.39 -5.21
CA MET A 170 -29.17 2.84 -6.23
C MET A 170 -28.51 3.01 -7.60
N HIS A 171 -27.31 3.58 -7.66
CA HIS A 171 -26.59 3.86 -8.91
C HIS A 171 -26.22 2.58 -9.67
N PHE A 172 -25.80 1.54 -8.95
CA PHE A 172 -25.43 0.24 -9.54
C PHE A 172 -26.60 -0.76 -9.57
N LYS A 173 -27.80 -0.37 -9.11
CA LYS A 173 -28.99 -1.21 -9.21
C LYS A 173 -29.32 -1.45 -10.68
N GLU A 174 -29.38 -2.72 -11.06
CA GLU A 174 -29.72 -3.12 -12.43
C GLU A 174 -31.16 -2.67 -12.75
N LYS A 175 -31.32 -1.87 -13.81
CA LYS A 175 -32.62 -1.34 -14.23
C LYS A 175 -33.44 -2.33 -15.05
N SER A 176 -32.79 -3.29 -15.71
CA SER A 176 -33.43 -4.30 -16.56
C SER A 176 -33.17 -5.69 -15.99
N SER A 177 -34.23 -6.42 -15.65
CA SER A 177 -34.16 -7.81 -15.19
C SER A 177 -33.94 -8.83 -16.30
N GLN A 178 -34.10 -8.42 -17.57
CA GLN A 178 -33.90 -9.30 -18.72
C GLN A 178 -32.43 -9.27 -19.16
N ARG A 179 -31.61 -10.14 -18.55
CA ARG A 179 -30.33 -10.51 -19.15
C ARG A 179 -30.57 -11.55 -20.22
N LEU A 180 -30.25 -11.21 -21.47
CA LEU A 180 -30.17 -12.19 -22.54
C LEU A 180 -29.10 -13.20 -22.17
N SER A 181 -29.53 -14.44 -21.89
CA SER A 181 -28.63 -15.57 -21.72
C SER A 181 -28.23 -16.07 -23.12
N LEU A 182 -26.96 -16.46 -23.27
CA LEU A 182 -26.44 -17.13 -24.47
C LEU A 182 -26.63 -18.65 -24.39
N ASP A 183 -27.41 -19.16 -23.44
CA ASP A 183 -27.71 -20.59 -23.32
C ASP A 183 -28.40 -21.06 -24.61
N GLY A 184 -27.82 -22.08 -25.25
CA GLY A 184 -28.30 -22.63 -26.53
C GLY A 184 -27.77 -21.93 -27.79
N VAL A 185 -26.91 -20.91 -27.66
CA VAL A 185 -26.23 -20.30 -28.81
C VAL A 185 -24.98 -21.11 -29.16
N ASN A 186 -25.04 -21.84 -30.27
CA ASN A 186 -23.88 -22.55 -30.81
C ASN A 186 -22.92 -21.57 -31.49
N PHE A 187 -21.77 -21.33 -30.88
CA PHE A 187 -20.69 -20.55 -31.47
C PHE A 187 -19.85 -21.43 -32.40
N LYS A 188 -19.46 -20.91 -33.56
CA LYS A 188 -18.48 -21.57 -34.43
C LYS A 188 -17.14 -21.61 -33.71
N THR A 189 -16.64 -22.81 -33.43
CA THR A 189 -15.29 -23.05 -32.94
C THR A 189 -14.32 -23.09 -34.13
N LEU A 190 -13.14 -22.51 -33.96
CA LEU A 190 -12.03 -22.74 -34.88
C LEU A 190 -11.49 -24.15 -34.58
N SER A 191 -11.49 -25.02 -35.59
CA SER A 191 -10.75 -26.28 -35.53
C SER A 191 -9.24 -26.01 -35.57
N GLU A 192 -8.46 -26.84 -34.89
CA GLU A 192 -6.99 -26.84 -34.95
C GLU A 192 -6.46 -26.95 -36.39
#